data_AF-A0A943FFU4-F1
#
_entry.id   AF-A0A943FFU4-F1
#
_cell.length_a   1.000
_cell.length_b   1.000
_cell.length_c   1.000
_cell.angle_alpha   90.00
_cell.angle_beta   90.00
_cell.angle_gamma   90.00
#
_symmetry.space_group_name_H-M   'P 1'
#
loop_
_entity.id
_entity.type
_entity.pdbx_description
1 polymer ?
#
loop_
_entity_poly.entity_id
_entity_poly.type
_entity_poly.pdbx_seq_one_letter_code
_entity_poly.pdbx_strand_id
1 'polypeptide(L)' 'MLPCQSSCPAYCPGCHKTCARWKRFQQEQREERQAKKQYLRFYMTLCDQVTRQYRAMQVRRPAW' A
#
# COMPACT_ATOMS: atom_id res chain seq x y z
N MET A 1 17.51 -1.69 -3.77
CA MET A 1 17.99 -3.06 -4.10
C MET A 1 17.24 -3.53 -5.34
N LEU A 2 17.95 -3.90 -6.42
CA LEU A 2 17.36 -4.45 -7.65
C LEU A 2 17.24 -5.98 -7.48
N PRO A 3 16.04 -6.53 -7.27
CA PRO A 3 15.88 -7.96 -7.01
C PRO A 3 16.34 -8.84 -8.17
N CYS A 4 16.44 -8.30 -9.40
CA CYS A 4 16.94 -9.08 -10.53
C CYS A 4 18.40 -9.51 -10.36
N GLN A 5 19.22 -8.77 -9.59
CA GLN A 5 20.60 -9.15 -9.30
C GLN A 5 20.69 -10.42 -8.45
N SER A 6 19.74 -10.63 -7.55
CA SER A 6 19.71 -11.78 -6.64
C SER A 6 18.81 -12.93 -7.10
N SER A 7 17.83 -12.66 -7.96
CA SER A 7 16.78 -13.64 -8.30
C SER A 7 16.70 -14.03 -9.77
N CYS A 8 17.37 -13.33 -10.69
CA CYS A 8 17.28 -13.61 -12.12
C CYS A 8 18.45 -14.52 -12.59
N PRO A 9 18.17 -15.73 -13.11
CA PRO A 9 19.23 -16.62 -13.62
C PRO A 9 19.89 -16.08 -14.90
N ALA A 10 19.20 -15.20 -15.65
CA ALA A 10 19.72 -14.52 -16.83
C ALA A 10 20.11 -13.07 -16.52
N TYR A 11 20.60 -12.80 -15.31
CA TYR A 11 21.00 -11.46 -14.91
C TYR A 11 22.19 -10.97 -15.75
N CYS A 12 22.06 -9.77 -16.32
CA CYS A 12 23.19 -8.99 -16.81
C CYS A 12 23.07 -7.54 -16.31
N PRO A 13 24.18 -6.79 -16.21
CA PRO A 13 24.14 -5.39 -15.82
C PRO A 13 23.13 -4.60 -16.67
N GLY A 14 22.13 -4.00 -16.03
CA GLY A 14 21.07 -3.24 -16.72
C GLY A 14 19.86 -4.05 -17.20
N CYS A 15 19.81 -5.38 -17.01
CA CYS A 15 18.71 -6.21 -17.51
C CYS A 15 17.33 -5.87 -16.93
N HIS A 16 17.26 -5.26 -15.74
CA HIS A 16 15.99 -4.89 -15.10
C HIS A 16 15.11 -3.96 -15.94
N LYS A 17 15.66 -3.27 -16.94
CA LYS A 17 14.88 -2.40 -17.84
C LYS A 17 14.07 -3.19 -18.87
N THR A 18 14.57 -4.37 -19.27
CA THR A 18 14.00 -5.20 -20.34
C THR A 18 13.61 -6.60 -19.88
N CYS A 19 13.92 -6.98 -18.64
CA CYS A 19 13.66 -8.31 -18.09
C CYS A 19 12.16 -8.57 -17.93
N ALA A 20 11.64 -9.53 -18.70
CA ALA A 20 10.24 -9.93 -18.66
C ALA A 20 9.80 -10.44 -17.27
N ARG A 21 10.67 -11.21 -16.58
CA ARG A 21 10.40 -11.69 -15.22
C ARG A 21 10.28 -10.54 -14.22
N TRP A 22 11.14 -9.53 -14.35
CA TRP A 22 11.08 -8.35 -13.47
C TRP A 22 9.81 -7.54 -13.71
N LYS A 23 9.41 -7.36 -14.97
CA LYS A 23 8.14 -6.69 -15.31
C LYS A 23 6.94 -7.42 -14.72
N ARG A 24 6.91 -8.76 -14.80
CA ARG A 24 5.86 -9.59 -14.20
C ARG A 24 5.83 -9.47 -12.68
N PHE A 25 6.98 -9.61 -12.02
CA PHE A 25 7.07 -9.45 -10.56
C PHE A 25 6.62 -8.06 -10.11
N GLN A 26 7.01 -6.99 -10.83
CA GLN A 26 6.54 -5.64 -10.52
C GLN A 26 5.03 -5.49 -10.67
N GLN A 27 4.42 -6.21 -11.63
CA GLN A 27 2.98 -6.20 -11.82
C GLN A 27 2.26 -6.90 -10.65
N GLU A 28 2.68 -8.11 -10.29
CA GLU A 28 2.16 -8.85 -9.12
C GLU A 28 2.26 -8.00 -7.85
N GLN A 29 3.41 -7.37 -7.62
CA GLN A 29 3.64 -6.45 -6.50
C GLN A 29 2.78 -5.18 -6.54
N ARG A 30 2.37 -4.72 -7.73
CA ARG A 30 1.43 -3.59 -7.85
C ARG A 30 0.02 -4.04 -7.50
N GLU A 31 -0.41 -5.20 -7.98
CA GLU A 31 -1.72 -5.79 -7.70
C GLU A 31 -1.89 -6.05 -6.20
N GLU A 32 -0.90 -6.67 -5.55
CA GLU A 32 -0.93 -6.89 -4.09
C GLU A 32 -1.01 -5.58 -3.30
N ARG A 33 -0.20 -4.58 -3.67
CA ARG A 33 -0.24 -3.27 -2.99
C ARG A 33 -1.55 -2.56 -3.21
N GLN A 34 -2.15 -2.70 -4.40
CA GLN A 34 -3.46 -2.12 -4.69
C GLN A 34 -4.55 -2.76 -3.84
N ALA A 35 -4.56 -4.09 -3.71
CA ALA A 35 -5.48 -4.80 -2.84
C ALA A 35 -5.33 -4.37 -1.36
N LYS A 36 -4.09 -4.34 -0.84
CA LYS A 36 -3.80 -3.86 0.53
C LYS A 36 -4.26 -2.42 0.74
N LYS A 37 -4.04 -1.55 -0.25
CA LYS A 37 -4.45 -0.13 -0.18
C LYS A 37 -5.98 0.01 -0.16
N GLN A 38 -6.70 -0.80 -0.94
CA GLN A 38 -8.16 -0.80 -0.93
C GLN A 38 -8.71 -1.25 0.42
N TYR A 39 -8.17 -2.34 0.98
CA TYR A 39 -8.49 -2.81 2.32
C TYR A 39 -8.30 -1.70 3.36
N LEU A 40 -7.10 -1.11 3.42
CA LEU A 40 -6.82 -0.04 4.39
C LEU A 40 -7.74 1.16 4.22
N ARG A 41 -8.03 1.59 2.99
CA ARG A 41 -8.95 2.71 2.72
C ARG A 41 -10.34 2.48 3.28
N PHE A 42 -10.88 1.27 3.09
CA PHE A 42 -12.20 0.91 3.59
C PHE A 42 -12.27 1.03 5.11
N TYR A 43 -11.34 0.38 5.82
CA TYR A 43 -11.32 0.40 7.28
C TYR A 43 -10.95 1.75 7.87
N MET A 44 -10.03 2.50 7.24
CA MET A 44 -9.72 3.87 7.67
C MET A 44 -10.96 4.76 7.59
N THR A 45 -11.76 4.64 6.54
CA THR A 45 -12.98 5.43 6.38
C THR A 45 -14.00 5.08 7.46
N LEU A 46 -14.20 3.78 7.73
CA LEU A 46 -15.10 3.32 8.80
C LEU A 46 -14.65 3.81 10.17
N CYS A 47 -13.38 3.64 10.52
CA CYS A 47 -12.84 4.07 11.80
C CYS A 47 -12.92 5.59 11.96
N ASP A 48 -12.65 6.36 10.91
CA ASP A 48 -12.77 7.82 10.93
C ASP A 48 -14.23 8.25 11.16
N GLN A 49 -15.18 7.62 10.46
CA GLN A 49 -16.61 7.89 10.65
C GLN A 49 -17.05 7.64 12.09
N VAL A 50 -16.70 6.47 12.65
CA VAL A 50 -17.03 6.11 14.03
C VAL A 50 -16.38 7.09 15.02
N THR A 51 -15.12 7.45 14.80
CA THR A 51 -14.40 8.42 15.63
C THR A 51 -15.11 9.78 15.61
N ARG A 52 -15.55 10.26 14.45
CA ARG A 52 -16.30 11.51 14.33
C ARG A 52 -17.62 11.45 15.08
N GLN A 53 -18.36 10.36 14.98
CA GLN A 53 -19.61 10.15 15.72
C GLN A 53 -19.38 10.24 17.23
N TYR A 54 -18.38 9.53 17.76
CA TYR A 54 -18.05 9.61 19.19
C TYR A 54 -17.62 11.00 19.62
N ARG A 55 -16.78 11.69 18.83
CA ARG A 55 -16.37 13.07 19.11
C ARG A 55 -17.55 14.05 19.10
N ALA A 56 -18.54 13.85 18.25
CA ALA A 56 -19.74 14.68 18.23
C ALA A 56 -20.63 14.47 19.46
N MET A 57 -20.67 13.24 19.99
CA MET A 57 -21.39 12.89 21.22
C MET A 57 -20.69 13.33 22.50
N GLN A 58 -19.40 13.69 22.44
CA GLN A 58 -18.67 14.16 23.62
C GLN A 58 -19.22 15.51 24.09
N VAL A 59 -19.58 15.58 25.38
CA VAL A 59 -19.95 16.82 26.04
C VAL A 59 -18.74 17.76 26.03
N ARG A 60 -18.83 18.85 25.29
CA ARG A 60 -17.80 19.91 25.32
C ARG A 60 -17.95 20.65 26.64
N ARG A 61 -16.93 20.59 27.51
CA ARG A 61 -16.87 21.49 28.66
C ARG A 61 -16.70 22.92 28.13
N PRO A 62 -17.51 23.88 28.59
CA PRO A 62 -17.27 25.28 28.29
C PRO A 62 -15.87 25.64 28.78
N ALA A 63 -15.08 26.27 27.92
CA ALA A 63 -13.84 26.92 28.34
C ALA A 63 -14.26 28.25 28.99
N TRP A 64 -14.32 28.25 30.31
CA TRP A 64 -14.33 29.47 31.12
C TRP A 64 -12.90 29.99 31.29
#